data_AF-A0A9W6UTY2-F1
#
_entry.id   AF-A0A9W6UTY2-F1
#
_cell.length_a   1.000
_cell.length_b   1.000
_cell.length_c   1.000
_cell.angle_alpha   90.00
_cell.angle_beta   90.00
_cell.angle_gamma   90.00
#
_symmetry.space_group_name_H-M   'P 1'
#
loop_
_entity.id
_entity.type
_entity.pdbx_description
1 polymer ?
#
loop_
_entity_poly.entity_id
_entity_poly.type
_entity_poly.pdbx_seq_one_letter_code
_entity_poly.pdbx_strand_id
1 'polypeptide(L)'
;MLVAYGFPRLVITLAHTKSERDAAAAQAGAGYVSATDGPTVPEVPSPSPGPPRGPVPAEPSRPGRAAFRRGAANPNGSTTALRADVLGALGVLKVATADQLQRLLRPGAVSNKAVRQALGDLALHGLVTSDGNTKARHKTWRLEGTAGLEAAGHVLGLPRSDMGSTARGAGRSGAQHAMAVNETVLAFVRGGTGPGAAGGVGEVTDWATEVEFLLPGGRRKVRPDGVWQAPEIGVPVLMVEVDRSTMSPERVAAKFTAYRELFRTKVKSAAPALADEDPADRMVHWWRRSWPGHTRPGYPPIALVVTGAGPVALEGRQQAVADLARDAWGGGWWTIRSDNAGGDGWREYDDAVPVVATTLELLAEHGPLGPVWWRYGRQGRHSLLEALESPDTRAAYNERKKARQEKADQEHQELMKTLACAECGDVPLYRGSERYGSKGRQIWTRRPGGLCWSCHEKEEERREEEREAKAQAQLEAARAANAKLRPCWTCRGSIGGKEGSFLELKEKADPDRLECPKCVSDREQEDLGLLVLPVPSRRELVAALVSTPDDPWWEVRVLHAKLYPARGRRV
;
A
#
# COMPACT_ATOMS: atom_id res chain seq x y z
N MET A 1 30.99 10.83 -52.34
CA MET A 1 31.58 9.55 -51.89
C MET A 1 31.60 9.60 -50.36
N LEU A 2 31.13 8.53 -49.68
CA LEU A 2 30.72 8.40 -48.25
C LEU A 2 29.30 8.93 -47.98
N VAL A 3 28.21 8.22 -48.33
CA VAL A 3 27.60 6.98 -47.78
C VAL A 3 27.09 7.15 -46.35
N ALA A 4 25.78 7.42 -46.26
CA ALA A 4 24.95 7.43 -45.07
C ALA A 4 24.41 6.02 -44.77
N TYR A 5 24.45 5.60 -43.51
CA TYR A 5 23.77 4.40 -43.03
C TYR A 5 22.52 4.79 -42.25
N GLY A 6 21.35 4.45 -42.82
CA GLY A 6 20.04 4.53 -42.17
C GLY A 6 19.73 3.26 -41.39
N PHE A 7 19.21 3.42 -40.17
CA PHE A 7 18.62 2.35 -39.37
C PHE A 7 17.12 2.21 -39.68
N PRO A 8 16.58 0.98 -39.82
CA PRO A 8 15.18 0.78 -40.16
C PRO A 8 14.24 0.90 -38.94
N ARG A 9 13.08 1.52 -39.18
CA ARG A 9 11.90 1.53 -38.31
C ARG A 9 11.32 0.12 -38.20
N LEU A 10 11.32 -0.44 -36.99
CA LEU A 10 10.55 -1.63 -36.66
C LEU A 10 9.09 -1.23 -36.40
N VAL A 11 8.19 -1.63 -37.30
CA VAL A 11 6.74 -1.53 -37.12
C VAL A 11 6.29 -2.83 -36.46
N ILE A 12 5.84 -2.76 -35.21
CA ILE A 12 5.22 -3.89 -34.53
C ILE A 12 3.70 -3.74 -34.66
N THR A 13 3.13 -4.59 -35.50
CA THR A 13 1.69 -4.83 -35.62
C THR A 13 1.27 -5.72 -34.44
N LEU A 14 0.47 -5.21 -33.51
CA LEU A 14 -0.14 -6.04 -32.45
C LEU A 14 -1.52 -6.53 -32.92
N ALA A 15 -1.59 -7.84 -33.15
CA ALA A 15 -2.82 -8.57 -33.39
C ALA A 15 -3.65 -8.64 -32.09
N HIS A 16 -4.91 -8.23 -32.17
CA HIS A 16 -5.90 -8.48 -31.12
C HIS A 16 -6.25 -9.97 -31.08
N THR A 17 -5.95 -10.63 -29.96
CA THR A 17 -6.58 -11.90 -29.60
C THR A 17 -7.63 -11.66 -28.52
N LYS A 18 -8.78 -12.27 -28.81
CA LYS A 18 -10.05 -12.28 -28.09
C LYS A 18 -10.02 -13.52 -27.20
N SER A 19 -10.43 -13.39 -25.94
CA SER A 19 -10.87 -14.48 -25.02
C SER A 19 -10.26 -14.32 -23.63
N GLU A 20 -11.08 -13.90 -22.66
CA GLU A 20 -11.14 -14.43 -21.29
C GLU A 20 -12.09 -13.54 -20.47
N ARG A 21 -13.40 -13.71 -20.73
CA ARG A 21 -14.49 -13.32 -19.84
C ARG A 21 -15.52 -14.44 -19.97
N ASP A 22 -15.42 -15.45 -19.11
CA ASP A 22 -16.49 -16.38 -18.74
C ASP A 22 -15.97 -17.33 -17.65
N ALA A 23 -15.91 -16.85 -16.40
CA ALA A 23 -15.80 -17.71 -15.21
C ALA A 23 -16.04 -16.92 -13.91
N ALA A 24 -17.26 -16.44 -13.69
CA ALA A 24 -17.74 -16.07 -12.33
C ALA A 24 -19.27 -15.89 -12.32
N ALA A 25 -20.01 -16.93 -12.67
CA ALA A 25 -21.47 -16.96 -12.49
C ALA A 25 -21.95 -18.41 -12.30
N ALA A 26 -21.63 -19.02 -11.16
CA ALA A 26 -22.27 -20.25 -10.70
C ALA A 26 -21.94 -20.52 -9.23
N GLN A 27 -22.73 -19.97 -8.31
CA GLN A 27 -23.03 -20.60 -7.02
C GLN A 27 -24.09 -19.77 -6.26
N ALA A 28 -25.35 -19.96 -6.66
CA ALA A 28 -26.50 -19.70 -5.79
C ALA A 28 -27.69 -20.52 -6.31
N GLY A 29 -28.14 -21.51 -5.53
CA GLY A 29 -29.46 -22.11 -5.68
C GLY A 29 -29.50 -23.63 -5.76
N ALA A 30 -29.64 -24.29 -4.61
CA ALA A 30 -30.47 -25.50 -4.47
C ALA A 30 -30.76 -25.73 -2.98
N GLY A 31 -32.04 -25.68 -2.58
CA GLY A 31 -32.45 -25.96 -1.20
C GLY A 31 -33.89 -25.56 -0.84
N TYR A 32 -34.88 -26.02 -1.60
CA TYR A 32 -36.28 -26.24 -1.18
C TYR A 32 -36.31 -27.75 -0.78
N VAL A 33 -36.88 -28.31 0.29
CA VAL A 33 -38.20 -28.19 0.96
C VAL A 33 -38.12 -28.92 2.32
N SER A 34 -38.83 -28.46 3.34
CA SER A 34 -39.91 -29.21 4.02
C SER A 34 -40.02 -29.05 5.54
N ALA A 35 -41.28 -28.87 5.95
CA ALA A 35 -41.93 -29.36 7.17
C ALA A 35 -41.77 -28.59 8.50
N THR A 36 -42.90 -27.95 8.85
CA THR A 36 -43.63 -28.03 10.13
C THR A 36 -42.85 -27.87 11.43
N ASP A 37 -43.05 -26.73 12.10
CA ASP A 37 -43.71 -26.69 13.41
C ASP A 37 -43.83 -25.24 13.89
N GLY A 38 -45.06 -24.79 14.11
CA GLY A 38 -45.36 -23.46 14.65
C GLY A 38 -45.47 -23.50 16.18
N PRO A 39 -45.05 -22.45 16.89
CA PRO A 39 -45.47 -22.24 18.26
C PRO A 39 -46.77 -21.43 18.31
N THR A 40 -47.74 -22.05 18.97
CA THR A 40 -49.04 -21.58 19.43
C THR A 40 -48.97 -20.21 20.12
N VAL A 41 -49.76 -19.25 19.63
CA VAL A 41 -50.05 -17.97 20.31
C VAL A 41 -51.37 -18.13 21.08
N PRO A 42 -51.45 -17.75 22.36
CA PRO A 42 -52.68 -17.87 23.13
C PRO A 42 -53.70 -16.79 22.71
N GLU A 43 -54.91 -17.26 22.48
CA GLU A 43 -56.12 -16.54 22.10
C GLU A 43 -56.57 -15.58 23.24
N VAL A 44 -56.68 -14.29 22.93
CA VAL A 44 -57.24 -13.29 23.86
C VAL A 44 -58.74 -13.16 23.56
N PRO A 45 -59.63 -13.36 24.54
CA PRO A 45 -61.07 -13.36 24.30
C PRO A 45 -61.59 -11.95 24.04
N SER A 46 -62.45 -11.84 23.02
CA SER A 46 -63.24 -10.65 22.71
C SER A 46 -64.26 -10.37 23.84
N PRO A 47 -64.38 -9.13 24.36
CA PRO A 47 -65.44 -8.80 25.30
C PRO A 47 -66.76 -8.47 24.57
N SER A 48 -67.85 -9.05 25.05
CA SER A 48 -69.23 -8.78 24.65
C SER A 48 -69.67 -7.33 24.97
N PRO A 49 -70.69 -6.79 24.27
CA PRO A 49 -71.05 -5.38 24.35
C PRO A 49 -71.86 -5.06 25.62
N GLY A 50 -71.39 -4.07 26.38
CA GLY A 50 -72.13 -3.47 27.50
C GLY A 50 -73.13 -2.38 27.06
N PRO A 51 -74.11 -2.03 27.92
CA PRO A 51 -75.26 -1.18 27.58
C PRO A 51 -74.89 0.30 27.40
N PRO A 52 -75.75 1.09 26.71
CA PRO A 52 -75.43 2.45 26.30
C PRO A 52 -75.31 3.41 27.49
N ARG A 53 -74.17 4.11 27.59
CA ARG A 53 -73.98 5.25 28.50
C ARG A 53 -74.41 6.54 27.78
N GLY A 54 -75.13 7.39 28.52
CA GLY A 54 -75.70 8.65 28.08
C GLY A 54 -74.69 9.75 27.70
N PRO A 55 -75.18 10.96 27.36
CA PRO A 55 -74.40 11.98 26.67
C PRO A 55 -73.28 12.54 27.55
N VAL A 56 -72.05 12.50 27.01
CA VAL A 56 -70.86 13.14 27.59
C VAL A 56 -70.90 14.64 27.28
N PRO A 57 -70.56 15.54 28.23
CA PRO A 57 -70.60 16.98 28.02
C PRO A 57 -69.47 17.45 27.08
N ALA A 58 -69.75 18.53 26.35
CA ALA A 58 -68.82 19.14 25.40
C ALA A 58 -67.49 19.57 26.06
N GLU A 59 -66.38 19.11 25.49
CA GLU A 59 -65.05 19.63 25.79
C GLU A 59 -64.86 21.06 25.25
N PRO A 60 -64.11 21.92 25.98
CA PRO A 60 -63.88 23.30 25.60
C PRO A 60 -62.97 23.41 24.37
N SER A 61 -63.33 24.38 23.52
CA SER A 61 -62.64 24.77 22.30
C SER A 61 -61.15 25.06 22.50
N ARG A 62 -60.33 24.52 21.59
CA ARG A 62 -58.89 24.84 21.45
C ARG A 62 -58.67 26.37 21.42
N PRO A 63 -57.64 26.90 22.09
CA PRO A 63 -57.35 28.33 22.06
C PRO A 63 -57.02 28.77 20.62
N GLY A 64 -57.74 29.79 20.16
CA GLY A 64 -57.62 30.33 18.82
C GLY A 64 -56.21 30.82 18.51
N ARG A 65 -55.75 30.54 17.28
CA ARG A 65 -54.55 31.15 16.70
C ARG A 65 -54.67 32.66 16.82
N ALA A 66 -53.80 33.28 17.63
CA ALA A 66 -53.61 34.72 17.63
C ALA A 66 -53.24 35.16 16.21
N ALA A 67 -54.15 35.88 15.54
CA ALA A 67 -53.89 36.49 14.27
C ALA A 67 -52.89 37.64 14.49
N PHE A 68 -51.63 37.44 14.11
CA PHE A 68 -50.68 38.54 13.97
C PHE A 68 -51.32 39.60 13.07
N ARG A 69 -51.62 40.79 13.62
CA ARG A 69 -52.07 41.94 12.83
C ARG A 69 -51.00 42.19 11.77
N ARG A 70 -51.39 42.12 10.50
CA ARG A 70 -50.51 42.50 9.39
C ARG A 70 -50.14 43.97 9.57
N GLY A 71 -48.85 44.27 9.75
CA GLY A 71 -48.40 45.65 9.82
C GLY A 71 -48.64 46.35 8.49
N ALA A 72 -49.02 47.64 8.52
CA ALA A 72 -49.31 48.43 7.32
C ALA A 72 -48.16 48.43 6.29
N ALA A 73 -46.91 48.28 6.77
CA ALA A 73 -45.72 48.23 5.93
C ALA A 73 -45.43 46.85 5.27
N ASN A 74 -46.08 45.76 5.72
CA ASN A 74 -45.80 44.39 5.23
C ASN A 74 -47.12 43.62 5.03
N PRO A 75 -47.87 43.92 3.95
CA PRO A 75 -49.24 43.45 3.76
C PRO A 75 -49.37 41.95 3.51
N ASN A 76 -48.30 41.24 3.14
CA ASN A 76 -48.30 39.78 3.00
C ASN A 76 -48.05 39.06 4.33
N GLY A 77 -47.72 39.79 5.40
CA GLY A 77 -47.56 39.26 6.76
C GLY A 77 -46.24 38.55 7.02
N SER A 78 -45.18 38.84 6.25
CA SER A 78 -43.85 38.29 6.52
C SER A 78 -43.22 38.88 7.78
N THR A 79 -42.36 38.10 8.45
CA THR A 79 -41.59 38.58 9.61
C THR A 79 -40.29 39.23 9.16
N THR A 80 -39.74 40.13 9.99
CA THR A 80 -38.44 40.77 9.73
C THR A 80 -37.32 39.75 9.60
N ALA A 81 -37.28 38.74 10.48
CA ALA A 81 -36.30 37.66 10.43
C ALA A 81 -36.35 36.92 9.08
N LEU A 82 -37.53 36.48 8.63
CA LEU A 82 -37.64 35.74 7.36
C LEU A 82 -37.26 36.61 6.15
N ARG A 83 -37.55 37.91 6.18
CA ARG A 83 -37.11 38.83 5.12
C ARG A 83 -35.58 38.98 5.12
N ALA A 84 -34.95 39.07 6.30
CA ALA A 84 -33.49 39.09 6.41
C ALA A 84 -32.88 37.79 5.88
N ASP A 85 -33.40 36.62 6.29
CA ASP A 85 -32.93 35.32 5.80
C ASP A 85 -33.03 35.20 4.26
N VAL A 86 -34.14 35.66 3.67
CA VAL A 86 -34.33 35.68 2.22
C VAL A 86 -33.34 36.62 1.53
N LEU A 87 -33.08 37.80 2.10
CA LEU A 87 -32.08 38.74 1.58
C LEU A 87 -30.67 38.15 1.65
N GLY A 88 -30.29 37.54 2.78
CA GLY A 88 -28.99 36.87 2.95
C GLY A 88 -28.81 35.75 1.93
N ALA A 89 -29.81 34.86 1.80
CA ALA A 89 -29.76 33.77 0.84
C ALA A 89 -29.69 34.25 -0.62
N LEU A 90 -30.46 35.29 -1.01
CA LEU A 90 -30.33 35.89 -2.34
C LEU A 90 -29.04 36.68 -2.53
N GLY A 91 -28.46 37.22 -1.45
CA GLY A 91 -27.13 37.82 -1.44
C GLY A 91 -26.06 36.81 -1.82
N VAL A 92 -26.18 35.56 -1.37
CA VAL A 92 -25.28 34.46 -1.73
C VAL A 92 -25.63 33.88 -3.09
N LEU A 93 -26.86 33.43 -3.33
CA LEU A 93 -27.26 32.67 -4.52
C LEU A 93 -27.49 33.54 -5.78
N LYS A 94 -27.66 34.85 -5.59
CA LYS A 94 -27.98 35.88 -6.61
C LYS A 94 -29.35 35.74 -7.27
N VAL A 95 -29.79 34.53 -7.57
CA VAL A 95 -31.11 34.21 -8.11
C VAL A 95 -31.58 32.86 -7.58
N ALA A 96 -32.83 32.76 -7.13
CA ALA A 96 -33.40 31.52 -6.61
C ALA A 96 -34.91 31.43 -6.85
N THR A 97 -35.47 30.22 -6.78
CA THR A 97 -36.91 30.03 -6.69
C THR A 97 -37.38 30.08 -5.24
N ALA A 98 -38.67 30.39 -5.02
CA ALA A 98 -39.25 30.32 -3.68
C ALA A 98 -39.21 28.91 -3.07
N ASP A 99 -39.17 27.87 -3.91
CA ASP A 99 -38.99 26.48 -3.49
C ASP A 99 -37.58 26.23 -2.94
N GLN A 100 -36.54 26.59 -3.69
CA GLN A 100 -35.15 26.47 -3.24
C GLN A 100 -34.90 27.23 -1.93
N LEU A 101 -35.40 28.47 -1.84
CA LEU A 101 -35.32 29.27 -0.63
C LEU A 101 -36.07 28.62 0.55
N GLN A 102 -37.21 27.96 0.31
CA GLN A 102 -37.89 27.23 1.38
C GLN A 102 -37.11 25.99 1.81
N ARG A 103 -36.59 25.19 0.88
CA ARG A 103 -35.78 24.01 1.20
C ARG A 103 -34.53 24.38 2.00
N LEU A 104 -33.94 25.54 1.72
CA LEU A 104 -32.76 26.05 2.41
C LEU A 104 -33.09 26.62 3.79
N LEU A 105 -34.02 27.58 3.85
CA LEU A 105 -34.27 28.39 5.05
C LEU A 105 -35.29 27.75 6.00
N ARG A 106 -36.20 26.91 5.46
CA ARG A 106 -37.36 26.38 6.18
C ARG A 106 -37.64 24.93 5.77
N PRO A 107 -36.68 24.02 5.91
CA PRO A 107 -36.74 22.67 5.34
C PRO A 107 -37.92 21.80 5.81
N GLY A 108 -38.37 21.97 7.06
CA GLY A 108 -39.53 21.25 7.60
C GLY A 108 -40.88 21.88 7.26
N ALA A 109 -40.92 22.98 6.50
CA ALA A 109 -42.16 23.64 6.16
C ALA A 109 -42.93 22.88 5.06
N VAL A 110 -44.23 22.69 5.26
CA VAL A 110 -45.13 21.98 4.34
C VAL A 110 -45.33 22.72 3.01
N SER A 111 -45.02 24.03 2.96
CA SER A 111 -45.12 24.81 1.72
C SER A 111 -44.20 26.02 1.71
N ASN A 112 -43.87 26.50 0.50
CA ASN A 112 -43.12 27.75 0.28
C ASN A 112 -43.95 29.04 0.46
N LYS A 113 -45.17 28.96 1.02
CA LYS A 113 -46.07 30.12 1.15
C LYS A 113 -45.43 31.28 1.91
N ALA A 114 -44.81 31.00 3.06
CA ALA A 114 -44.17 32.03 3.88
C ALA A 114 -43.02 32.73 3.12
N VAL A 115 -42.22 31.97 2.37
CA VAL A 115 -41.15 32.51 1.53
C VAL A 115 -41.72 33.38 0.40
N ARG A 116 -42.78 32.94 -0.28
CA ARG A 116 -43.47 33.77 -1.29
C ARG A 116 -44.04 35.06 -0.71
N GLN A 117 -44.56 35.04 0.51
CA GLN A 117 -45.04 36.24 1.21
C GLN A 117 -43.88 37.20 1.54
N ALA A 118 -42.75 36.67 2.03
CA ALA A 118 -41.55 37.47 2.29
C ALA A 118 -40.99 38.10 1.01
N LEU A 119 -40.90 37.35 -0.09
CA LEU A 119 -40.50 37.86 -1.40
C LEU A 119 -41.47 38.93 -1.92
N GLY A 120 -42.77 38.76 -1.71
CA GLY A 120 -43.79 39.75 -2.04
C GLY A 120 -43.61 41.06 -1.26
N ASP A 121 -43.41 40.98 0.06
CA ASP A 121 -43.17 42.17 0.88
C ASP A 121 -41.84 42.84 0.52
N LEU A 122 -40.76 42.09 0.33
CA LEU A 122 -39.47 42.62 -0.12
C LEU A 122 -39.55 43.30 -1.51
N ALA A 123 -40.38 42.79 -2.41
CA ALA A 123 -40.58 43.38 -3.73
C ALA A 123 -41.35 44.69 -3.66
N LEU A 124 -42.32 44.82 -2.74
CA LEU A 124 -43.00 46.09 -2.46
C LEU A 124 -42.03 47.16 -1.95
N HIS A 125 -41.00 46.75 -1.22
CA HIS A 125 -39.91 47.63 -0.76
C HIS A 125 -38.81 47.85 -1.82
N GLY A 126 -38.95 47.32 -3.03
CA GLY A 126 -37.96 47.49 -4.11
C GLY A 126 -36.62 46.79 -3.86
N LEU A 127 -36.56 45.83 -2.92
CA LEU A 127 -35.32 45.14 -2.55
C LEU A 127 -35.10 43.85 -3.36
N VAL A 128 -36.17 43.24 -3.86
CA VAL A 128 -36.11 42.05 -4.72
C VAL A 128 -37.05 42.21 -5.90
N THR A 129 -36.77 41.52 -7.00
CA THR A 129 -37.66 41.47 -8.15
C THR A 129 -37.75 40.06 -8.71
N SER A 130 -38.78 39.82 -9.53
CA SER A 130 -38.89 38.59 -10.30
C SER A 130 -38.02 38.66 -11.56
N ASP A 131 -37.30 37.57 -11.84
CA ASP A 131 -36.42 37.46 -13.02
C ASP A 131 -36.96 36.43 -14.04
N GLY A 132 -38.29 36.33 -14.15
CA GLY A 132 -38.97 35.37 -15.00
C GLY A 132 -39.23 34.02 -14.34
N ASN A 133 -39.28 32.96 -15.16
CA ASN A 133 -39.65 31.62 -14.74
C ASN A 133 -38.63 30.58 -15.26
N THR A 134 -38.42 29.52 -14.48
CA THR A 134 -37.70 28.31 -14.94
C THR A 134 -38.49 27.58 -16.03
N LYS A 135 -37.87 26.59 -16.70
CA LYS A 135 -38.56 25.69 -17.65
C LYS A 135 -39.77 24.98 -17.03
N ALA A 136 -39.67 24.62 -15.74
CA ALA A 136 -40.75 24.04 -14.95
C ALA A 136 -41.77 25.10 -14.46
N ARG A 137 -41.73 26.32 -14.99
CA ARG A 137 -42.63 27.44 -14.67
C ARG A 137 -42.56 27.92 -13.21
N HIS A 138 -41.46 27.63 -12.50
CA HIS A 138 -41.23 28.21 -11.17
C HIS A 138 -40.69 29.63 -11.30
N LYS A 139 -41.32 30.58 -10.61
CA LYS A 139 -40.90 31.98 -10.59
C LYS A 139 -39.52 32.13 -9.93
N THR A 140 -38.59 32.80 -10.60
CA THR A 140 -37.27 33.14 -10.09
C THR A 140 -37.27 34.55 -9.50
N TRP A 141 -36.45 34.73 -8.47
CA TRP A 141 -36.32 35.96 -7.70
C TRP A 141 -34.84 36.32 -7.55
N ARG A 142 -34.53 37.61 -7.64
CA ARG A 142 -33.18 38.15 -7.46
C ARG A 142 -33.23 39.45 -6.66
N LEU A 143 -32.08 39.89 -6.15
CA LEU A 143 -31.94 41.22 -5.58
C LEU A 143 -32.18 42.30 -6.64
N GLU A 144 -32.84 43.38 -6.25
CA GLU A 144 -33.15 44.51 -7.14
C GLU A 144 -32.21 45.69 -6.90
N GLY A 145 -31.54 46.09 -7.98
CA GLY A 145 -30.69 47.27 -8.02
C GLY A 145 -29.62 47.33 -6.93
N THR A 146 -29.28 48.55 -6.54
CA THR A 146 -28.30 48.86 -5.49
C THR A 146 -28.88 48.62 -4.10
N ALA A 147 -30.14 48.99 -3.88
CA ALA A 147 -30.82 48.88 -2.59
C ALA A 147 -30.92 47.43 -2.10
N GLY A 148 -31.28 46.48 -2.98
CA GLY A 148 -31.32 45.07 -2.64
C GLY A 148 -29.95 44.50 -2.26
N LEU A 149 -28.89 44.88 -2.98
CA LEU A 149 -27.52 44.47 -2.68
C LEU A 149 -27.03 45.03 -1.34
N GLU A 150 -27.31 46.30 -1.05
CA GLU A 150 -26.93 46.93 0.22
C GLU A 150 -27.70 46.32 1.40
N ALA A 151 -28.99 46.04 1.24
CA ALA A 151 -29.78 45.37 2.26
C ALA A 151 -29.27 43.95 2.54
N ALA A 152 -28.95 43.18 1.50
CA ALA A 152 -28.35 41.85 1.66
C ALA A 152 -26.93 41.92 2.26
N GLY A 153 -26.11 42.89 1.84
CA GLY A 153 -24.77 43.11 2.41
C GLY A 153 -24.83 43.44 3.89
N HIS A 154 -25.80 44.24 4.33
CA HIS A 154 -26.02 44.51 5.74
C HIS A 154 -26.37 43.24 6.53
N VAL A 155 -27.22 42.36 5.98
CA VAL A 155 -27.56 41.07 6.60
C VAL A 155 -26.34 40.15 6.70
N LEU A 156 -25.51 40.11 5.65
CA LEU A 156 -24.32 39.24 5.59
C LEU A 156 -23.09 39.82 6.30
N GLY A 157 -23.15 41.08 6.77
CA GLY A 157 -21.99 41.79 7.29
C GLY A 157 -20.91 42.06 6.23
N LEU A 158 -21.28 42.09 4.94
CA LEU A 158 -20.37 42.25 3.81
C LEU A 158 -20.46 43.66 3.20
N PRO A 159 -19.33 44.27 2.83
CA PRO A 159 -19.36 45.52 2.10
C PRO A 159 -19.90 45.31 0.68
N ARG A 160 -20.48 46.37 0.11
CA ARG A 160 -21.05 46.34 -1.25
C ARG A 160 -20.09 45.83 -2.32
N SER A 161 -18.80 46.14 -2.21
CA SER A 161 -17.75 45.68 -3.15
C SER A 161 -17.68 44.16 -3.25
N ASP A 162 -18.03 43.47 -2.17
CA ASP A 162 -17.85 42.03 -2.02
C ASP A 162 -19.16 41.28 -2.34
N MET A 163 -20.27 42.02 -2.46
CA MET A 163 -21.59 41.49 -2.82
C MET A 163 -21.72 41.11 -4.31
N GLY A 164 -20.76 41.48 -5.15
CA GLY A 164 -20.81 41.23 -6.59
C GLY A 164 -21.92 42.03 -7.31
N SER A 165 -22.31 41.58 -8.51
CA SER A 165 -23.33 42.24 -9.33
C SER A 165 -24.72 41.61 -9.17
N THR A 166 -25.76 42.36 -9.51
CA THR A 166 -27.12 41.80 -9.64
C THR A 166 -27.19 40.93 -10.90
N ALA A 167 -27.78 39.74 -10.80
CA ALA A 167 -28.01 38.81 -11.93
C ALA A 167 -29.08 39.32 -12.93
N ARG A 168 -28.85 40.46 -13.59
CA ARG A 168 -29.77 40.98 -14.62
C ARG A 168 -29.66 40.16 -15.90
N GLY A 169 -30.79 39.76 -16.47
CA GLY A 169 -30.87 39.22 -17.83
C GLY A 169 -30.57 37.73 -17.97
N ALA A 170 -30.74 36.93 -16.90
CA ALA A 170 -30.55 35.47 -16.91
C ALA A 170 -31.64 34.70 -17.70
N GLY A 171 -32.24 35.32 -18.72
CA GLY A 171 -33.33 34.78 -19.52
C GLY A 171 -32.97 33.46 -20.22
N ARG A 172 -33.77 32.43 -19.92
CA ARG A 172 -33.80 31.04 -20.46
C ARG A 172 -32.54 30.17 -20.31
N SER A 173 -31.31 30.65 -20.56
CA SER A 173 -30.09 29.82 -20.50
C SER A 173 -29.30 29.97 -19.19
N GLY A 174 -29.07 31.19 -18.72
CA GLY A 174 -28.30 31.48 -17.50
C GLY A 174 -28.98 31.01 -16.21
N ALA A 175 -30.30 31.18 -16.11
CA ALA A 175 -31.06 30.72 -14.95
C ALA A 175 -30.92 29.22 -14.71
N GLN A 176 -30.83 28.41 -15.77
CA GLN A 176 -30.70 26.97 -15.68
C GLN A 176 -29.38 26.55 -15.00
N HIS A 177 -28.28 27.22 -15.32
CA HIS A 177 -26.99 26.99 -14.67
C HIS A 177 -27.03 27.41 -13.21
N ALA A 178 -27.51 28.63 -12.93
CA ALA A 178 -27.66 29.12 -11.56
C ALA A 178 -28.55 28.20 -10.70
N MET A 179 -29.63 27.64 -11.26
CA MET A 179 -30.44 26.67 -10.51
C MET A 179 -29.64 25.40 -10.16
N ALA A 180 -28.77 24.91 -11.05
CA ALA A 180 -27.94 23.74 -10.75
C ALA A 180 -26.90 24.05 -9.66
N VAL A 181 -26.31 25.25 -9.69
CA VAL A 181 -25.44 25.75 -8.60
C VAL A 181 -26.20 25.79 -7.28
N ASN A 182 -27.42 26.32 -7.28
CA ASN A 182 -28.26 26.36 -6.06
C ASN A 182 -28.60 24.96 -5.54
N GLU A 183 -28.86 23.98 -6.42
CA GLU A 183 -29.09 22.59 -6.00
C GLU A 183 -27.82 21.97 -5.40
N THR A 184 -26.62 22.30 -5.92
CA THR A 184 -25.35 21.91 -5.29
C THR A 184 -25.23 22.49 -3.89
N VAL A 185 -25.47 23.79 -3.72
CA VAL A 185 -25.45 24.46 -2.39
C VAL A 185 -26.45 23.81 -1.44
N LEU A 186 -27.67 23.55 -1.91
CA LEU A 186 -28.70 22.86 -1.15
C LEU A 186 -28.24 21.47 -0.69
N ALA A 187 -27.64 20.67 -1.57
CA ALA A 187 -27.17 19.35 -1.22
C ALA A 187 -26.08 19.38 -0.13
N PHE A 188 -25.22 20.40 -0.13
CA PHE A 188 -24.25 20.60 0.94
C PHE A 188 -24.93 20.99 2.26
N VAL A 189 -25.76 22.04 2.26
CA VAL A 189 -26.39 22.58 3.48
C VAL A 189 -27.43 21.61 4.07
N ARG A 190 -28.09 20.80 3.24
CA ARG A 190 -29.16 19.88 3.67
C ARG A 190 -28.67 18.47 3.91
N GLY A 191 -27.61 18.04 3.24
CA GLY A 191 -27.19 16.66 3.18
C GLY A 191 -28.01 15.85 2.18
N GLY A 192 -27.82 14.53 2.20
CA GLY A 192 -28.51 13.64 1.29
C GLY A 192 -29.97 13.43 1.66
N THR A 193 -30.79 13.15 0.66
CA THR A 193 -32.22 12.86 0.82
C THR A 193 -32.53 11.36 0.94
N GLY A 194 -31.56 10.50 0.65
CA GLY A 194 -31.69 9.05 0.71
C GLY A 194 -31.73 8.49 2.16
N PRO A 195 -32.27 7.27 2.35
CA PRO A 195 -32.27 6.62 3.66
C PRO A 195 -30.85 6.46 4.22
N GLY A 196 -30.64 6.89 5.47
CA GLY A 196 -29.33 6.79 6.14
C GLY A 196 -28.27 7.75 5.61
N ALA A 197 -28.62 8.71 4.74
CA ALA A 197 -27.69 9.72 4.27
C ALA A 197 -27.25 10.64 5.41
N ALA A 198 -26.00 11.11 5.31
CA ALA A 198 -25.46 12.06 6.26
C ALA A 198 -26.20 13.41 6.18
N GLY A 199 -26.30 14.09 7.32
CA GLY A 199 -26.80 15.45 7.40
C GLY A 199 -25.94 16.44 6.62
N GLY A 200 -26.49 17.62 6.37
CA GLY A 200 -25.77 18.70 5.72
C GLY A 200 -24.64 19.29 6.56
N VAL A 201 -23.77 20.02 5.89
CA VAL A 201 -22.62 20.73 6.47
C VAL A 201 -22.69 22.19 6.08
N GLY A 202 -22.47 23.05 7.07
CA GLY A 202 -22.50 24.50 6.92
C GLY A 202 -23.89 25.06 6.64
N GLU A 203 -23.92 26.37 6.50
CA GLU A 203 -25.08 27.18 6.16
C GLU A 203 -24.91 27.82 4.77
N VAL A 204 -25.96 28.48 4.27
CA VAL A 204 -25.86 29.22 3.01
C VAL A 204 -24.81 30.34 3.07
N THR A 205 -24.58 30.92 4.25
CA THR A 205 -23.63 32.02 4.46
C THR A 205 -22.17 31.58 4.38
N ASP A 206 -21.91 30.27 4.44
CA ASP A 206 -20.58 29.69 4.23
C ASP A 206 -20.20 29.58 2.75
N TRP A 207 -21.12 29.97 1.87
CA TRP A 207 -20.94 30.02 0.43
C TRP A 207 -20.78 31.45 -0.07
N ALA A 208 -19.95 31.60 -1.09
CA ALA A 208 -19.92 32.78 -1.94
C ALA A 208 -20.05 32.33 -3.40
N THR A 209 -20.96 32.96 -4.16
CA THR A 209 -21.06 32.76 -5.61
C THR A 209 -20.64 34.03 -6.35
N GLU A 210 -20.32 33.89 -7.63
CA GLU A 210 -19.92 35.00 -8.49
C GLU A 210 -18.60 35.68 -8.07
N VAL A 211 -17.74 34.96 -7.33
CA VAL A 211 -16.42 35.44 -6.88
C VAL A 211 -15.44 35.45 -8.04
N GLU A 212 -14.75 36.57 -8.25
CA GLU A 212 -13.74 36.70 -9.31
C GLU A 212 -12.34 36.83 -8.71
N PHE A 213 -11.46 35.91 -9.12
CA PHE A 213 -10.04 35.95 -8.77
C PHE A 213 -9.24 36.40 -9.99
N LEU A 214 -8.55 37.53 -9.86
CA LEU A 214 -7.70 38.05 -10.92
C LEU A 214 -6.39 37.25 -11.00
N LEU A 215 -6.06 36.82 -12.20
CA LEU A 215 -4.75 36.24 -12.49
C LEU A 215 -3.67 37.34 -12.54
N PRO A 216 -2.39 37.00 -12.35
CA PRO A 216 -1.28 37.92 -12.50
C PRO A 216 -1.36 38.73 -13.81
N GLY A 217 -1.15 40.03 -13.72
CA GLY A 217 -1.32 40.96 -14.85
C GLY A 217 -2.75 41.47 -15.08
N GLY A 218 -3.73 41.04 -14.27
CA GLY A 218 -5.06 41.65 -14.13
C GLY A 218 -6.03 41.49 -15.31
N ARG A 219 -5.58 40.92 -16.44
CA ARG A 219 -6.39 40.79 -17.67
C ARG A 219 -7.26 39.54 -17.72
N ARG A 220 -6.84 38.47 -17.05
CA ARG A 220 -7.56 37.20 -17.00
C ARG A 220 -8.13 36.98 -15.60
N LYS A 221 -9.26 36.29 -15.51
CA LYS A 221 -9.92 35.98 -14.24
C LYS A 221 -10.36 34.53 -14.19
N VAL A 222 -10.32 33.97 -12.99
CA VAL A 222 -10.91 32.69 -12.62
C VAL A 222 -12.15 32.98 -11.79
N ARG A 223 -13.28 32.41 -12.18
CA ARG A 223 -14.58 32.62 -11.54
C ARG A 223 -15.20 31.26 -11.23
N PRO A 224 -15.02 30.72 -10.01
CA PRO A 224 -15.78 29.55 -9.58
C PRO A 224 -17.28 29.82 -9.64
N ASP A 225 -18.05 28.77 -9.90
CA ASP A 225 -19.50 28.81 -9.75
C ASP A 225 -19.90 28.95 -8.26
N GLY A 226 -19.08 28.42 -7.36
CA GLY A 226 -19.20 28.64 -5.92
C GLY A 226 -17.88 28.45 -5.17
N VAL A 227 -17.73 29.16 -4.05
CA VAL A 227 -16.67 28.97 -3.08
C VAL A 227 -17.32 28.59 -1.76
N TRP A 228 -16.95 27.45 -1.21
CA TRP A 228 -17.47 26.95 0.05
C TRP A 228 -16.37 26.87 1.10
N GLN A 229 -16.69 27.21 2.34
CA GLN A 229 -15.77 27.11 3.49
C GLN A 229 -16.46 26.33 4.60
N ALA A 230 -15.80 25.32 5.14
CA ALA A 230 -16.25 24.57 6.32
C ALA A 230 -15.03 24.17 7.15
N PRO A 231 -14.33 25.15 7.74
CA PRO A 231 -13.13 24.90 8.54
C PRO A 231 -13.38 23.95 9.71
N GLU A 232 -14.61 23.90 10.23
CA GLU A 232 -15.05 23.02 11.31
C GLU A 232 -14.96 21.53 10.99
N ILE A 233 -14.99 21.15 9.71
CA ILE A 233 -14.74 19.77 9.25
C ILE A 233 -13.37 19.62 8.53
N GLY A 234 -12.48 20.61 8.68
CA GLY A 234 -11.15 20.59 8.06
C GLY A 234 -11.16 20.87 6.55
N VAL A 235 -12.17 21.57 6.05
CA VAL A 235 -12.24 22.08 4.66
C VAL A 235 -12.15 23.61 4.69
N PRO A 236 -10.94 24.19 4.72
CA PRO A 236 -10.77 25.65 4.80
C PRO A 236 -11.34 26.38 3.59
N VAL A 237 -11.29 25.74 2.41
CA VAL A 237 -11.94 26.22 1.19
C VAL A 237 -12.11 25.07 0.21
N LEU A 238 -13.20 25.08 -0.54
CA LEU A 238 -13.47 24.23 -1.71
C LEU A 238 -14.01 25.11 -2.84
N MET A 239 -13.32 25.11 -3.97
CA MET A 239 -13.86 25.72 -5.19
C MET A 239 -14.85 24.75 -5.82
N VAL A 240 -15.96 25.26 -6.35
CA VAL A 240 -17.00 24.42 -6.95
C VAL A 240 -17.25 24.90 -8.37
N GLU A 241 -17.21 23.94 -9.28
CA GLU A 241 -17.54 24.09 -10.70
C GLU A 241 -18.72 23.18 -11.00
N VAL A 242 -19.81 23.75 -11.51
CA VAL A 242 -20.98 22.99 -11.92
C VAL A 242 -20.96 22.91 -13.45
N ASP A 243 -21.20 21.73 -13.99
CA ASP A 243 -21.20 21.53 -15.42
C ASP A 243 -22.44 20.80 -15.88
N ARG A 244 -23.33 21.57 -16.50
CA ARG A 244 -24.62 21.11 -17.02
C ARG A 244 -24.53 20.31 -18.33
N SER A 245 -23.33 19.86 -18.72
CA SER A 245 -23.09 19.19 -19.99
C SER A 245 -23.41 20.06 -21.22
N THR A 246 -23.36 21.38 -21.07
CA THR A 246 -23.63 22.35 -22.15
C THR A 246 -22.37 22.90 -22.79
N MET A 247 -21.21 22.76 -22.16
CA MET A 247 -19.90 23.11 -22.73
C MET A 247 -19.13 21.86 -23.14
N SER A 248 -18.05 22.01 -23.90
CA SER A 248 -17.21 20.86 -24.26
C SER A 248 -16.32 20.45 -23.07
N PRO A 249 -15.92 19.17 -22.95
CA PRO A 249 -15.01 18.70 -21.89
C PRO A 249 -13.69 19.47 -21.85
N GLU A 250 -13.15 19.89 -23.00
CA GLU A 250 -11.90 20.67 -23.11
C GLU A 250 -12.04 22.03 -22.43
N ARG A 251 -13.21 22.67 -22.55
CA ARG A 251 -13.47 23.96 -21.89
C ARG A 251 -13.56 23.81 -20.37
N VAL A 252 -14.11 22.69 -19.89
CA VAL A 252 -14.13 22.38 -18.45
C VAL A 252 -12.71 22.11 -17.96
N ALA A 253 -11.96 21.25 -18.66
CA ALA A 253 -10.58 20.91 -18.31
C ALA A 253 -9.66 22.15 -18.26
N ALA A 254 -9.82 23.07 -19.22
CA ALA A 254 -9.07 24.32 -19.26
C ALA A 254 -9.29 25.22 -18.02
N LYS A 255 -10.44 25.10 -17.33
CA LYS A 255 -10.64 25.79 -16.05
C LYS A 255 -9.61 25.34 -15.01
N PHE A 256 -9.32 24.05 -14.90
CA PHE A 256 -8.35 23.52 -13.93
C PHE A 256 -6.92 24.00 -14.21
N THR A 257 -6.55 24.18 -15.47
CA THR A 257 -5.30 24.84 -15.84
C THR A 257 -5.27 26.29 -15.34
N ALA A 258 -6.36 27.03 -15.53
CA ALA A 258 -6.47 28.41 -15.03
C ALA A 258 -6.44 28.48 -13.49
N TYR A 259 -7.03 27.52 -12.77
CA TYR A 259 -6.90 27.41 -11.32
C TYR A 259 -5.46 27.13 -10.89
N ARG A 260 -4.75 26.22 -11.57
CA ARG A 260 -3.33 25.96 -11.29
C ARG A 260 -2.50 27.23 -11.47
N GLU A 261 -2.74 28.00 -12.53
CA GLU A 261 -2.10 29.31 -12.75
C GLU A 261 -2.42 30.30 -11.62
N LEU A 262 -3.69 30.36 -11.19
CA LEU A 262 -4.09 31.20 -10.06
C LEU A 262 -3.36 30.79 -8.78
N PHE A 263 -3.32 29.49 -8.45
CA PHE A 263 -2.74 29.01 -7.20
C PHE A 263 -1.22 29.11 -7.16
N ARG A 264 -0.54 29.14 -8.31
CA ARG A 264 0.88 29.49 -8.42
C ARG A 264 1.19 30.95 -8.08
N THR A 265 0.20 31.84 -8.09
CA THR A 265 0.40 33.26 -7.82
C THR A 265 0.95 33.48 -6.42
N LYS A 266 2.13 34.12 -6.34
CA LYS A 266 2.74 34.52 -5.08
C LYS A 266 2.53 36.01 -4.82
N VAL A 267 2.32 36.36 -3.56
CA VAL A 267 2.18 37.72 -3.05
C VAL A 267 3.09 37.91 -1.84
N LYS A 268 3.42 39.15 -1.52
CA LYS A 268 4.17 39.46 -0.29
C LYS A 268 3.36 39.03 0.93
N SER A 269 4.01 38.30 1.82
CA SER A 269 3.49 37.94 3.13
C SER A 269 3.27 39.19 3.97
N ALA A 270 2.21 39.19 4.76
CA ALA A 270 1.93 40.22 5.76
C ALA A 270 2.36 39.77 7.17
N ALA A 271 2.99 38.59 7.31
CA ALA A 271 3.39 38.04 8.61
C ALA A 271 4.55 38.86 9.20
N PRO A 272 4.41 39.40 10.42
CA PRO A 272 5.47 40.19 11.06
C PRO A 272 6.76 39.42 11.27
N ALA A 273 6.68 38.10 11.50
CA ALA A 273 7.83 37.23 11.72
C ALA A 273 8.78 37.13 10.51
N LEU A 274 8.31 37.43 9.31
CA LEU A 274 9.11 37.42 8.07
C LEU A 274 9.56 38.83 7.67
N ALA A 275 9.37 39.83 8.54
CA ALA A 275 9.65 41.24 8.21
C ALA A 275 11.14 41.55 8.07
N ASP A 276 12.03 40.70 8.60
CA ASP A 276 13.48 40.86 8.54
C ASP A 276 14.16 39.95 7.48
N GLU A 277 13.41 39.05 6.84
CA GLU A 277 13.96 38.14 5.81
C GLU A 277 14.15 38.81 4.44
N ASP A 278 14.85 38.18 3.50
CA ASP A 278 14.99 38.73 2.15
C ASP A 278 13.61 38.86 1.46
N PRO A 279 13.32 39.93 0.68
CA PRO A 279 12.08 40.07 -0.07
C PRO A 279 11.65 38.84 -0.89
N ALA A 280 12.59 38.02 -1.39
CA ALA A 280 12.28 36.77 -2.09
C ALA A 280 11.66 35.71 -1.17
N ASP A 281 12.14 35.62 0.08
CA ASP A 281 11.68 34.66 1.09
C ASP A 281 10.33 35.08 1.70
N ARG A 282 9.95 36.34 1.55
CA ARG A 282 8.64 36.88 1.97
C ARG A 282 7.48 36.51 1.04
N MET A 283 7.71 35.79 -0.07
CA MET A 283 6.67 35.53 -1.07
C MET A 283 5.90 34.25 -0.77
N VAL A 284 4.63 34.39 -0.38
CA VAL A 284 3.71 33.27 -0.11
C VAL A 284 2.66 33.14 -1.21
N HIS A 285 2.13 31.93 -1.42
CA HIS A 285 1.01 31.78 -2.35
C HIS A 285 -0.20 32.62 -1.90
N TRP A 286 -0.85 33.33 -2.83
CA TRP A 286 -1.98 34.24 -2.56
C TRP A 286 -3.12 33.57 -1.79
N TRP A 287 -3.41 32.31 -2.11
CA TRP A 287 -4.47 31.55 -1.45
C TRP A 287 -4.15 31.23 0.00
N ARG A 288 -2.86 31.07 0.39
CA ARG A 288 -2.48 30.88 1.80
C ARG A 288 -2.75 32.12 2.63
N ARG A 289 -2.64 33.31 2.03
CA ARG A 289 -3.02 34.57 2.68
C ARG A 289 -4.53 34.72 2.77
N SER A 290 -5.25 34.30 1.73
CA SER A 290 -6.72 34.41 1.67
C SER A 290 -7.40 33.44 2.65
N TRP A 291 -6.80 32.28 2.89
CA TRP A 291 -7.29 31.26 3.83
C TRP A 291 -6.15 30.80 4.76
N PRO A 292 -5.80 31.57 5.80
CA PRO A 292 -4.65 31.31 6.67
C PRO A 292 -4.79 30.03 7.51
N GLY A 293 -6.01 29.49 7.67
CA GLY A 293 -6.29 28.21 8.32
C GLY A 293 -6.08 26.98 7.42
N HIS A 294 -5.52 27.14 6.22
CA HIS A 294 -5.32 26.02 5.31
C HIS A 294 -4.17 25.11 5.76
N THR A 295 -4.51 24.01 6.43
CA THR A 295 -3.57 23.01 6.97
C THR A 295 -3.26 21.86 6.02
N ARG A 296 -4.06 21.67 4.96
CA ARG A 296 -3.83 20.61 3.98
C ARG A 296 -2.61 20.92 3.10
N PRO A 297 -1.82 19.90 2.71
CA PRO A 297 -0.73 20.09 1.76
C PRO A 297 -1.28 20.31 0.34
N GLY A 298 -0.53 21.06 -0.47
CA GLY A 298 -0.89 21.34 -1.87
C GLY A 298 -1.83 22.52 -2.06
N TYR A 299 -2.40 22.64 -3.27
CA TYR A 299 -3.31 23.72 -3.64
C TYR A 299 -4.74 23.50 -3.11
N PRO A 300 -5.56 24.57 -3.02
CA PRO A 300 -6.99 24.46 -2.73
C PRO A 300 -7.71 23.46 -3.64
N PRO A 301 -8.61 22.62 -3.10
CA PRO A 301 -9.33 21.62 -3.89
C PRO A 301 -10.46 22.23 -4.71
N ILE A 302 -10.86 21.50 -5.76
CA ILE A 302 -11.96 21.84 -6.65
C ILE A 302 -12.92 20.66 -6.77
N ALA A 303 -14.20 20.91 -6.51
CA ALA A 303 -15.28 19.99 -6.77
C ALA A 303 -15.88 20.27 -8.16
N LEU A 304 -15.86 19.26 -9.04
CA LEU A 304 -16.60 19.25 -10.30
C LEU A 304 -17.92 18.51 -10.10
N VAL A 305 -19.04 19.21 -10.26
CA VAL A 305 -20.38 18.63 -10.18
C VAL A 305 -21.01 18.62 -11.57
N VAL A 306 -21.11 17.45 -12.18
CA VAL A 306 -21.73 17.30 -13.51
C VAL A 306 -23.22 16.98 -13.42
N THR A 307 -24.04 17.48 -14.35
CA THR A 307 -25.47 17.18 -14.44
C THR A 307 -26.00 17.43 -15.85
N GLY A 308 -27.30 17.20 -16.07
CA GLY A 308 -27.99 17.55 -17.31
C GLY A 308 -27.89 16.51 -18.43
N ALA A 309 -27.35 15.33 -18.15
CA ALA A 309 -27.28 14.18 -19.07
C ALA A 309 -27.55 12.86 -18.32
N GLY A 310 -27.69 11.74 -19.06
CA GLY A 310 -27.89 10.43 -18.44
C GLY A 310 -26.63 9.91 -17.71
N PRO A 311 -26.77 8.94 -16.77
CA PRO A 311 -25.67 8.51 -15.90
C PRO A 311 -24.39 8.10 -16.63
N VAL A 312 -24.52 7.29 -17.68
CA VAL A 312 -23.38 6.85 -18.52
C VAL A 312 -22.68 8.02 -19.21
N ALA A 313 -23.44 9.01 -19.69
CA ALA A 313 -22.87 10.20 -20.32
C ALA A 313 -22.15 11.09 -19.30
N LEU A 314 -22.67 11.20 -18.07
CA LEU A 314 -22.02 11.95 -16.99
C LEU A 314 -20.74 11.27 -16.49
N GLU A 315 -20.71 9.94 -16.43
CA GLU A 315 -19.49 9.18 -16.10
C GLU A 315 -18.42 9.36 -17.19
N GLY A 316 -18.78 9.11 -18.46
CA GLY A 316 -17.86 9.34 -19.59
C GLY A 316 -17.37 10.79 -19.68
N ARG A 317 -18.21 11.75 -19.30
CA ARG A 317 -17.83 13.16 -19.21
C ARG A 317 -16.83 13.44 -18.09
N GLN A 318 -17.04 12.91 -16.88
CA GLN A 318 -16.07 13.04 -15.79
C GLN A 318 -14.72 12.44 -16.17
N GLN A 319 -14.73 11.28 -16.86
CA GLN A 319 -13.51 10.63 -17.36
C GLN A 319 -12.79 11.47 -18.41
N ALA A 320 -13.51 11.95 -19.44
CA ALA A 320 -12.93 12.79 -20.48
C ALA A 320 -12.30 14.07 -19.91
N VAL A 321 -12.97 14.71 -18.96
CA VAL A 321 -12.43 15.89 -18.26
C VAL A 321 -11.20 15.52 -17.42
N ALA A 322 -11.20 14.38 -16.73
CA ALA A 322 -10.05 13.89 -15.98
C ALA A 322 -8.82 13.69 -16.89
N ASP A 323 -9.01 13.05 -18.04
CA ASP A 323 -7.91 12.78 -18.97
C ASP A 323 -7.35 14.06 -19.58
N LEU A 324 -8.22 14.97 -20.03
CA LEU A 324 -7.83 16.27 -20.60
C LEU A 324 -7.15 17.19 -19.57
N ALA A 325 -7.53 17.09 -18.29
CA ALA A 325 -6.98 17.91 -17.22
C ALA A 325 -5.76 17.28 -16.52
N ARG A 326 -5.22 16.16 -17.03
CA ARG A 326 -4.18 15.37 -16.33
C ARG A 326 -2.98 16.20 -15.89
N ASP A 327 -2.54 17.14 -16.72
CA ASP A 327 -1.42 18.03 -16.40
C ASP A 327 -1.69 18.95 -15.21
N ALA A 328 -2.96 19.30 -14.95
CA ALA A 328 -3.35 20.17 -13.86
C ALA A 328 -3.45 19.44 -12.51
N TRP A 329 -3.96 18.20 -12.50
CA TRP A 329 -4.24 17.47 -11.24
C TRP A 329 -3.30 16.29 -10.97
N GLY A 330 -2.56 15.81 -11.96
CA GLY A 330 -1.93 14.48 -11.97
C GLY A 330 -0.75 14.27 -11.04
N GLY A 331 -0.15 15.34 -10.51
CA GLY A 331 1.08 15.30 -9.73
C GLY A 331 2.31 14.81 -10.53
N GLY A 332 3.51 15.19 -10.08
CA GLY A 332 4.76 14.69 -10.65
C GLY A 332 5.05 13.27 -10.18
N TRP A 333 5.38 12.35 -11.09
CA TRP A 333 5.80 10.99 -10.73
C TRP A 333 7.29 10.96 -10.40
N TRP A 334 7.62 10.37 -9.25
CA TRP A 334 8.98 10.23 -8.75
C TRP A 334 9.29 8.76 -8.46
N THR A 335 10.51 8.35 -8.78
CA THR A 335 11.03 7.01 -8.48
C THR A 335 12.48 7.13 -8.02
N ILE A 336 12.95 6.23 -7.17
CA ILE A 336 14.35 6.21 -6.74
C ILE A 336 15.10 5.25 -7.65
N ARG A 337 15.95 5.78 -8.55
CA ARG A 337 16.70 4.94 -9.49
C ARG A 337 17.61 3.88 -8.84
N SER A 338 17.99 4.07 -7.58
CA SER A 338 18.86 3.14 -6.85
C SER A 338 18.11 2.02 -6.13
N ASP A 339 16.77 2.04 -6.11
CA ASP A 339 16.00 0.93 -5.56
C ASP A 339 15.72 -0.11 -6.66
N ASN A 340 15.89 -1.39 -6.31
CA ASN A 340 15.47 -2.50 -7.18
C ASN A 340 13.94 -2.68 -7.13
N ALA A 341 13.17 -1.59 -7.04
CA ALA A 341 11.72 -1.64 -6.79
C ALA A 341 10.89 -1.78 -8.08
N GLY A 342 11.50 -2.22 -9.19
CA GLY A 342 10.78 -2.48 -10.44
C GLY A 342 10.07 -1.27 -11.03
N GLY A 343 10.53 -0.05 -10.71
CA GLY A 343 9.89 1.19 -11.16
C GLY A 343 8.76 1.70 -10.26
N ASP A 344 8.58 1.15 -9.05
CA ASP A 344 7.70 1.76 -8.04
C ASP A 344 8.14 3.19 -7.71
N GLY A 345 7.18 3.99 -7.27
CA GLY A 345 7.36 5.41 -7.08
C GLY A 345 6.26 6.05 -6.26
N TRP A 346 6.31 7.37 -6.16
CA TRP A 346 5.29 8.19 -5.53
C TRP A 346 4.96 9.39 -6.40
N ARG A 347 3.87 10.05 -6.05
CA ARG A 347 3.44 11.31 -6.64
C ARG A 347 3.64 12.46 -5.67
N GLU A 348 4.10 13.58 -6.22
CA GLU A 348 4.15 14.87 -5.53
C GLU A 348 3.09 15.82 -6.12
N TYR A 349 2.37 16.50 -5.23
CA TYR A 349 1.19 17.30 -5.57
C TYR A 349 1.36 18.78 -5.26
N ASP A 350 2.58 19.24 -4.96
CA ASP A 350 2.85 20.63 -4.56
C ASP A 350 2.41 21.67 -5.61
N ASP A 351 2.39 21.25 -6.87
CA ASP A 351 1.97 22.06 -8.01
C ASP A 351 0.81 21.43 -8.80
N ALA A 352 -0.01 20.61 -8.13
CA ALA A 352 -1.18 19.96 -8.70
C ALA A 352 -2.45 20.41 -7.99
N VAL A 353 -3.53 20.58 -8.77
CA VAL A 353 -4.85 20.96 -8.27
C VAL A 353 -5.59 19.70 -7.82
N PRO A 354 -6.01 19.58 -6.55
CA PRO A 354 -6.87 18.48 -6.15
C PRO A 354 -8.26 18.65 -6.75
N VAL A 355 -8.66 17.75 -7.63
CA VAL A 355 -9.98 17.71 -8.26
C VAL A 355 -10.74 16.48 -7.78
N VAL A 356 -11.94 16.69 -7.23
CA VAL A 356 -12.92 15.67 -6.89
C VAL A 356 -14.15 15.86 -7.77
N ALA A 357 -14.68 14.80 -8.35
CA ALA A 357 -15.81 14.85 -9.27
C ALA A 357 -17.00 14.06 -8.74
N THR A 358 -18.21 14.56 -8.98
CA THR A 358 -19.45 13.85 -8.70
C THR A 358 -20.56 14.28 -9.65
N THR A 359 -21.72 13.64 -9.55
CA THR A 359 -22.93 14.11 -10.22
C THR A 359 -23.85 14.82 -9.23
N LEU A 360 -24.64 15.77 -9.71
CA LEU A 360 -25.60 16.46 -8.85
C LEU A 360 -26.62 15.49 -8.25
N GLU A 361 -26.98 14.45 -8.99
CA GLU A 361 -27.95 13.44 -8.56
C GLU A 361 -27.41 12.61 -7.38
N LEU A 362 -26.17 12.12 -7.47
CA LEU A 362 -25.52 11.41 -6.36
C LEU A 362 -25.35 12.31 -5.14
N LEU A 363 -24.95 13.57 -5.37
CA LEU A 363 -24.77 14.53 -4.30
C LEU A 363 -26.10 14.85 -3.58
N ALA A 364 -27.20 15.00 -4.31
CA ALA A 364 -28.53 15.23 -3.73
C ALA A 364 -29.08 14.00 -2.99
N GLU A 365 -28.73 12.80 -3.44
CA GLU A 365 -29.16 11.55 -2.81
C GLU A 365 -28.38 11.27 -1.52
N HIS A 366 -27.05 11.36 -1.54
CA HIS A 366 -26.21 10.92 -0.42
C HIS A 366 -25.54 12.04 0.37
N GLY A 367 -25.59 13.29 -0.12
CA GLY A 367 -24.95 14.44 0.50
C GLY A 367 -23.44 14.50 0.26
N PRO A 368 -22.77 15.60 0.65
CA PRO A 368 -21.33 15.76 0.44
C PRO A 368 -20.49 14.81 1.29
N LEU A 369 -20.98 14.37 2.44
CA LEU A 369 -20.26 13.43 3.32
C LEU A 369 -20.50 11.96 2.94
N GLY A 370 -21.43 11.68 2.01
CA GLY A 370 -21.61 10.34 1.45
C GLY A 370 -20.48 9.95 0.49
N PRO A 371 -20.35 8.66 0.15
CA PRO A 371 -19.29 8.14 -0.73
C PRO A 371 -19.58 8.43 -2.22
N VAL A 372 -19.68 9.72 -2.56
CA VAL A 372 -20.09 10.18 -3.90
C VAL A 372 -18.94 10.79 -4.69
N TRP A 373 -17.80 11.04 -4.07
CA TRP A 373 -16.72 11.80 -4.69
C TRP A 373 -15.69 10.88 -5.32
N TRP A 374 -15.48 11.05 -6.62
CA TRP A 374 -14.37 10.45 -7.33
C TRP A 374 -13.19 11.41 -7.34
N ARG A 375 -12.13 11.08 -6.59
CA ARG A 375 -10.87 11.82 -6.65
C ARG A 375 -10.12 11.43 -7.91
N TYR A 376 -9.85 12.40 -8.79
CA TYR A 376 -9.03 12.14 -9.97
C TYR A 376 -7.68 11.53 -9.59
N GLY A 377 -7.35 10.38 -10.19
CA GLY A 377 -6.15 9.59 -9.88
C GLY A 377 -6.33 8.56 -8.78
N ARG A 378 -7.49 8.50 -8.13
CA ARG A 378 -7.84 7.48 -7.13
C ARG A 378 -8.98 6.62 -7.67
N GLN A 379 -8.95 5.33 -7.34
CA GLN A 379 -10.01 4.39 -7.70
C GLN A 379 -11.18 4.49 -6.73
N GLY A 380 -12.41 4.29 -7.24
CA GLY A 380 -13.63 4.28 -6.44
C GLY A 380 -14.14 5.66 -6.04
N ARG A 381 -15.34 5.68 -5.43
CA ARG A 381 -15.95 6.86 -4.81
C ARG A 381 -15.72 6.84 -3.31
N HIS A 382 -15.47 8.02 -2.74
CA HIS A 382 -15.12 8.22 -1.34
C HIS A 382 -15.97 9.33 -0.75
N SER A 383 -15.99 9.45 0.58
CA SER A 383 -16.53 10.64 1.24
C SER A 383 -15.72 11.88 0.85
N LEU A 384 -16.27 13.09 1.02
CA LEU A 384 -15.54 14.31 0.66
C LEU A 384 -14.18 14.39 1.34
N LEU A 385 -14.12 14.12 2.65
CA LEU A 385 -12.88 14.26 3.42
C LEU A 385 -11.79 13.29 2.96
N GLU A 386 -12.15 12.04 2.69
CA GLU A 386 -11.25 11.01 2.13
C GLU A 386 -10.85 11.35 0.69
N ALA A 387 -11.79 11.81 -0.14
CA ALA A 387 -11.52 12.17 -1.53
C ALA A 387 -10.53 13.35 -1.65
N LEU A 388 -10.49 14.23 -0.64
CA LEU A 388 -9.54 15.34 -0.59
C LEU A 388 -8.11 14.92 -0.20
N GLU A 389 -7.86 13.65 0.12
CA GLU A 389 -6.50 13.13 0.32
C GLU A 389 -5.82 12.84 -1.02
N SER A 390 -4.52 13.13 -1.09
CA SER A 390 -3.70 12.81 -2.27
C SER A 390 -3.35 11.32 -2.31
N PRO A 391 -3.59 10.60 -3.43
CA PRO A 391 -3.18 9.21 -3.58
C PRO A 391 -1.67 9.08 -3.84
N ASP A 392 -1.11 7.88 -3.70
CA ASP A 392 0.27 7.53 -4.07
C ASP A 392 1.37 8.47 -3.52
N THR A 393 1.19 9.02 -2.33
CA THR A 393 2.16 9.96 -1.73
C THR A 393 3.46 9.28 -1.33
N ARG A 394 4.47 10.10 -1.00
CA ARG A 394 5.75 9.63 -0.46
C ARG A 394 5.58 8.74 0.78
N ALA A 395 4.61 9.06 1.64
CA ALA A 395 4.28 8.25 2.82
C ALA A 395 3.80 6.85 2.41
N ALA A 396 2.85 6.76 1.48
CA ALA A 396 2.36 5.48 0.96
C ALA A 396 3.46 4.66 0.29
N TYR A 397 4.38 5.29 -0.45
CA TYR A 397 5.55 4.61 -0.99
C TYR A 397 6.48 4.08 0.11
N ASN A 398 6.73 4.86 1.17
CA ASN A 398 7.57 4.41 2.29
C ASN A 398 6.96 3.20 3.01
N GLU A 399 5.64 3.15 3.16
CA GLU A 399 4.93 1.99 3.71
C GLU A 399 5.08 0.76 2.81
N ARG A 400 4.85 0.90 1.49
CA ARG A 400 5.08 -0.19 0.54
C ARG A 400 6.53 -0.66 0.54
N LYS A 401 7.50 0.26 0.65
CA LYS A 401 8.93 -0.05 0.74
C LYS A 401 9.23 -0.83 2.02
N LYS A 402 8.66 -0.43 3.16
CA LYS A 402 8.80 -1.13 4.44
C LYS A 402 8.24 -2.54 4.33
N ALA A 403 7.03 -2.71 3.79
CA ALA A 403 6.43 -4.03 3.60
C ALA A 403 7.26 -4.95 2.68
N ARG A 404 7.87 -4.40 1.62
CA ARG A 404 8.81 -5.16 0.77
C ARG A 404 10.06 -5.59 1.53
N GLN A 405 10.64 -4.70 2.33
CA GLN A 405 11.81 -5.03 3.14
C GLN A 405 11.48 -6.11 4.15
N GLU A 406 10.35 -6.00 4.87
CA GLU A 406 9.89 -7.00 5.83
C GLU A 406 9.68 -8.36 5.16
N LYS A 407 9.07 -8.39 3.96
CA LYS A 407 8.92 -9.63 3.19
C LYS A 407 10.27 -10.22 2.76
N ALA A 408 11.20 -9.39 2.27
CA ALA A 408 12.53 -9.84 1.87
C ALA A 408 13.34 -10.37 3.08
N ASP A 409 13.21 -9.73 4.24
CA ASP A 409 13.83 -10.17 5.49
C ASP A 409 13.24 -11.50 5.96
N GLN A 410 11.92 -11.70 5.84
CA GLN A 410 11.26 -12.98 6.13
C GLN A 410 11.74 -14.09 5.19
N GLU A 411 11.75 -13.85 3.87
CA GLU A 411 12.25 -14.79 2.87
C GLU A 411 13.74 -15.13 3.09
N HIS A 412 14.55 -14.13 3.44
CA HIS A 412 15.96 -14.34 3.80
C HIS A 412 16.10 -15.19 5.06
N GLN A 413 15.31 -14.91 6.10
CA GLN A 413 15.32 -15.72 7.33
C GLN A 413 14.89 -17.16 7.07
N GLU A 414 13.83 -17.39 6.29
CA GLU A 414 13.40 -18.73 5.91
C GLU A 414 14.47 -19.45 5.11
N LEU A 415 15.08 -18.79 4.12
CA LEU A 415 16.20 -19.33 3.37
C LEU A 415 17.37 -19.69 4.30
N MET A 416 17.76 -18.80 5.22
CA MET A 416 18.85 -19.08 6.17
C MET A 416 18.51 -20.27 7.08
N LYS A 417 17.25 -20.40 7.54
CA LYS A 417 16.80 -21.57 8.32
C LYS A 417 16.96 -22.88 7.54
N THR A 418 16.73 -22.88 6.22
CA THR A 418 16.99 -24.09 5.40
C THR A 418 18.48 -24.48 5.34
N LEU A 419 19.37 -23.56 5.69
CA LEU A 419 20.83 -23.74 5.73
C LEU A 419 21.37 -24.00 7.15
N ALA A 420 20.49 -24.30 8.10
CA ALA A 420 20.86 -24.69 9.46
C ALA A 420 21.81 -25.91 9.42
N CYS A 421 22.82 -25.90 10.29
CA CYS A 421 23.75 -27.02 10.43
C CYS A 421 23.01 -28.28 10.88
N ALA A 422 23.19 -29.40 10.17
CA ALA A 422 22.56 -30.66 10.52
C ALA A 422 22.97 -31.22 11.90
N GLU A 423 24.13 -30.82 12.43
CA GLU A 423 24.66 -31.33 13.70
C GLU A 423 24.38 -30.38 14.88
N CYS A 424 24.74 -29.10 14.76
CA CYS A 424 24.62 -28.14 15.87
C CYS A 424 23.42 -27.19 15.76
N GLY A 425 22.65 -27.22 14.67
CA GLY A 425 21.50 -26.35 14.44
C GLY A 425 21.82 -24.88 14.14
N ASP A 426 23.11 -24.50 14.07
CA ASP A 426 23.54 -23.12 13.80
C ASP A 426 23.03 -22.59 12.46
N VAL A 427 22.35 -21.44 12.47
CA VAL A 427 21.77 -20.78 11.29
C VAL A 427 22.72 -19.67 10.82
N PRO A 428 23.21 -19.71 9.57
CA PRO A 428 24.13 -18.69 9.09
C PRO A 428 23.43 -17.36 8.83
N LEU A 429 24.15 -16.24 8.96
CA LEU A 429 23.66 -14.90 8.57
C LEU A 429 23.61 -14.70 7.05
N TYR A 430 24.51 -15.38 6.32
CA TYR A 430 24.67 -15.29 4.87
C TYR A 430 24.84 -16.70 4.28
N ARG A 431 24.40 -16.88 3.02
CA ARG A 431 24.49 -18.17 2.30
C ARG A 431 25.92 -18.70 2.17
N GLY A 432 26.88 -17.80 2.02
CA GLY A 432 28.30 -18.11 1.99
C GLY A 432 29.03 -17.33 3.08
N SER A 433 30.02 -17.95 3.69
CA SER A 433 30.98 -17.28 4.55
C SER A 433 32.38 -17.59 4.08
N GLU A 434 33.24 -16.58 4.02
CA GLU A 434 34.66 -16.81 3.87
C GLU A 434 35.23 -17.33 5.19
N ARG A 435 35.98 -18.43 5.11
CA ARG A 435 36.63 -19.07 6.25
C ARG A 435 38.08 -19.37 5.88
N TYR A 436 38.95 -19.35 6.88
CA TYR A 436 40.33 -19.79 6.75
C TYR A 436 40.43 -21.23 7.23
N GLY A 437 40.90 -22.13 6.37
CA GLY A 437 41.19 -23.53 6.72
C GLY A 437 42.67 -23.85 6.57
N SER A 438 43.02 -25.11 6.83
CA SER A 438 44.39 -25.65 6.72
C SER A 438 45.03 -25.47 5.33
N LYS A 439 44.23 -25.22 4.29
CA LYS A 439 44.65 -24.98 2.90
C LYS A 439 44.49 -23.51 2.44
N GLY A 440 44.29 -22.56 3.37
CA GLY A 440 44.15 -21.12 3.08
C GLY A 440 42.71 -20.60 3.11
N ARG A 441 42.48 -19.43 2.48
CA ARG A 441 41.16 -18.76 2.42
C ARG A 441 40.24 -19.52 1.47
N GLN A 442 39.11 -20.00 1.98
CA GLN A 442 38.10 -20.71 1.20
C GLN A 442 36.71 -20.10 1.37
N ILE A 443 35.92 -20.12 0.30
CA ILE A 443 34.51 -19.72 0.33
C ILE A 443 33.69 -20.95 0.71
N TRP A 444 33.14 -20.96 1.92
CA TRP A 444 32.25 -22.02 2.38
C TRP A 444 30.81 -21.66 2.09
N THR A 445 30.21 -22.34 1.11
CA THR A 445 28.78 -22.20 0.80
C THR A 445 28.01 -23.35 1.43
N ARG A 446 27.14 -23.05 2.41
CA ARG A 446 26.31 -24.08 3.04
C ARG A 446 25.24 -24.56 2.07
N ARG A 447 24.92 -25.85 2.15
CA ARG A 447 23.81 -26.50 1.43
C ARG A 447 22.75 -26.93 2.44
N PRO A 448 21.47 -27.03 2.03
CA PRO A 448 20.43 -27.59 2.90
C PRO A 448 20.81 -28.98 3.42
N GLY A 449 20.68 -29.20 4.73
CA GLY A 449 21.09 -30.44 5.40
C GLY A 449 22.60 -30.65 5.52
N GLY A 450 23.43 -29.65 5.18
CA GLY A 450 24.88 -29.71 5.31
C GLY A 450 25.40 -29.32 6.71
N LEU A 451 26.69 -29.55 6.94
CA LEU A 451 27.38 -29.13 8.16
C LEU A 451 27.84 -27.66 8.07
N CYS A 452 27.92 -26.98 9.22
CA CYS A 452 28.67 -25.74 9.32
C CYS A 452 30.17 -26.01 9.19
N TRP A 453 30.96 -24.98 8.88
CA TRP A 453 32.42 -25.12 8.71
C TRP A 453 33.08 -25.83 9.89
N SER A 454 32.76 -25.43 11.12
CA SER A 454 33.36 -26.02 12.32
C SER A 454 32.94 -27.48 12.56
N CYS A 455 31.69 -27.85 12.25
CA CYS A 455 31.26 -29.26 12.34
C CYS A 455 31.85 -30.10 11.20
N HIS A 456 31.97 -29.54 9.99
CA HIS A 456 32.64 -30.21 8.89
C HIS A 456 34.11 -30.47 9.18
N GLU A 457 34.81 -29.49 9.74
CA GLU A 457 36.23 -29.62 10.13
C GLU A 457 36.40 -30.74 11.16
N LYS A 458 35.54 -30.80 12.19
CA LYS A 458 35.53 -31.89 13.17
C LYS A 458 35.19 -33.25 12.56
N GLU A 459 34.27 -33.32 11.61
CA GLU A 459 33.94 -34.56 10.92
C GLU A 459 35.11 -35.08 10.08
N GLU A 460 35.81 -34.18 9.38
CA GLU A 460 37.01 -34.54 8.62
C GLU A 460 38.13 -35.00 9.56
N GLU A 461 38.37 -34.30 10.67
CA GLU A 461 39.32 -34.74 11.70
C GLU A 461 38.97 -36.14 12.23
N ARG A 462 37.71 -36.40 12.60
CA ARG A 462 37.26 -37.72 13.06
C ARG A 462 37.47 -38.80 11.99
N ARG A 463 37.22 -38.48 10.72
CA ARG A 463 37.44 -39.41 9.59
C ARG A 463 38.91 -39.67 9.33
N GLU A 464 39.77 -38.68 9.51
CA GLU A 464 41.22 -38.85 9.44
C GLU A 464 41.68 -39.76 10.58
N GLU A 465 41.25 -39.51 11.82
CA GLU A 465 41.52 -40.37 12.98
C GLU A 465 41.02 -41.82 12.75
N GLU A 466 39.81 -42.01 12.22
CA GLU A 466 39.28 -43.35 11.89
C GLU A 466 40.10 -44.04 10.78
N ARG A 467 40.55 -43.29 9.77
CA ARG A 467 41.42 -43.83 8.70
C ARG A 467 42.77 -44.24 9.26
N GLU A 468 43.35 -43.43 10.12
CA GLU A 468 44.61 -43.73 10.83
C GLU A 468 44.44 -44.97 11.72
N ALA A 469 43.38 -45.04 12.52
CA ALA A 469 43.06 -46.19 13.34
C ALA A 469 42.84 -47.46 12.51
N LYS A 470 42.13 -47.37 11.37
CA LYS A 470 41.93 -48.49 10.45
C LYS A 470 43.23 -48.93 9.79
N ALA A 471 44.08 -47.99 9.38
CA ALA A 471 45.40 -48.30 8.84
C ALA A 471 46.29 -48.99 9.89
N GLN A 472 46.21 -48.55 11.15
CA GLN A 472 46.90 -49.19 12.27
C GLN A 472 46.37 -50.60 12.52
N ALA A 473 45.06 -50.81 12.54
CA ALA A 473 44.46 -52.13 12.70
C ALA A 473 44.82 -53.08 11.53
N GLN A 474 44.84 -52.59 10.29
CA GLN A 474 45.30 -53.37 9.13
C GLN A 474 46.77 -53.77 9.27
N LEU A 475 47.61 -52.87 9.78
CA LEU A 475 49.02 -53.16 10.03
C LEU A 475 49.17 -54.22 11.13
N GLU A 476 48.42 -54.12 12.23
CA GLU A 476 48.43 -55.13 13.30
C GLU A 476 47.94 -56.50 12.82
N ALA A 477 46.90 -56.54 11.98
CA ALA A 477 46.45 -57.77 11.35
C ALA A 477 47.53 -58.37 10.42
N ALA A 478 48.23 -57.53 9.64
CA ALA A 478 49.36 -57.95 8.81
C ALA A 478 50.52 -58.48 9.67
N ARG A 479 50.83 -57.85 10.81
CA ARG A 479 51.82 -58.34 11.79
C ARG A 479 51.44 -59.73 12.30
N ALA A 480 50.18 -59.92 12.68
CA ALA A 480 49.69 -61.20 13.18
C ALA A 480 49.73 -62.31 12.11
N ALA A 481 49.39 -61.98 10.87
CA ALA A 481 49.49 -62.91 9.74
C ALA A 481 50.95 -63.31 9.45
N ASN A 482 51.87 -62.34 9.39
CA ASN A 482 53.28 -62.62 9.18
C ASN A 482 53.91 -63.43 10.31
N ALA A 483 53.53 -63.18 11.58
CA ALA A 483 54.00 -63.95 12.72
C ALA A 483 53.61 -65.44 12.64
N LYS A 484 52.45 -65.76 12.04
CA LYS A 484 52.04 -67.16 11.80
C LYS A 484 52.87 -67.84 10.71
N LEU A 485 53.26 -67.08 9.67
CA LEU A 485 54.05 -67.61 8.56
C LEU A 485 55.52 -67.77 8.92
N ARG A 486 56.09 -66.85 9.70
CA ARG A 486 57.50 -66.80 10.08
C ARG A 486 57.65 -66.25 11.51
N PRO A 487 57.54 -67.10 12.55
CA PRO A 487 57.78 -66.67 13.92
C PRO A 487 59.28 -66.45 14.13
N CYS A 488 59.66 -65.49 14.97
CA CYS A 488 61.05 -65.26 15.37
C CYS A 488 61.71 -66.58 15.76
N TRP A 489 62.88 -66.84 15.18
CA TRP A 489 63.63 -68.07 15.41
C TRP A 489 63.86 -68.34 16.91
N THR A 490 64.24 -67.31 17.66
CA THR A 490 64.70 -67.43 19.05
C THR A 490 63.56 -67.46 20.06
N CYS A 491 62.65 -66.47 20.04
CA CYS A 491 61.56 -66.40 21.03
C CYS A 491 60.24 -67.01 20.55
N ARG A 492 60.16 -67.44 19.28
CA ARG A 492 58.92 -67.87 18.60
C ARG A 492 57.82 -66.80 18.56
N GLY A 493 58.12 -65.55 18.93
CA GLY A 493 57.23 -64.39 18.86
C GLY A 493 57.21 -63.72 17.48
N SER A 494 56.49 -62.60 17.32
CA SER A 494 56.45 -61.88 16.04
C SER A 494 57.82 -61.24 15.71
N ILE A 495 58.26 -61.35 14.46
CA ILE A 495 59.51 -60.68 14.00
C ILE A 495 59.37 -59.14 14.02
N GLY A 496 58.15 -58.61 13.96
CA GLY A 496 57.89 -57.16 13.86
C GLY A 496 58.13 -56.30 15.11
N GLY A 497 58.77 -56.81 16.17
CA GLY A 497 59.04 -56.05 17.39
C GLY A 497 57.77 -55.66 18.18
N LYS A 498 57.95 -55.05 19.37
CA LYS A 498 56.84 -54.55 20.21
C LYS A 498 56.48 -53.07 19.96
N GLU A 499 57.30 -52.30 19.23
CA GLU A 499 57.16 -50.84 19.18
C GLU A 499 56.77 -50.30 17.79
N GLY A 500 55.90 -49.30 17.81
CA GLY A 500 55.07 -48.83 16.70
C GLY A 500 55.77 -47.96 15.64
N SER A 501 57.02 -48.22 15.27
CA SER A 501 57.65 -47.44 14.20
C SER A 501 57.20 -47.97 12.82
N PHE A 502 56.35 -47.19 12.14
CA PHE A 502 55.88 -47.39 10.76
C PHE A 502 57.03 -47.64 9.76
N LEU A 503 58.22 -47.10 10.03
CA LEU A 503 59.44 -47.26 9.24
C LEU A 503 60.08 -48.66 9.36
N GLU A 504 60.02 -49.32 10.52
CA GLU A 504 60.70 -50.61 10.72
C GLU A 504 60.12 -51.74 9.87
N LEU A 505 58.80 -51.73 9.63
CA LEU A 505 58.14 -52.78 8.84
C LEU A 505 58.24 -52.57 7.33
N LYS A 506 58.38 -51.32 6.87
CA LYS A 506 58.49 -51.01 5.45
C LYS A 506 59.93 -51.06 4.95
N GLU A 507 60.90 -50.73 5.81
CA GLU A 507 62.32 -50.65 5.42
C GLU A 507 63.21 -51.76 6.00
N LYS A 508 62.81 -52.48 7.07
CA LYS A 508 63.71 -53.38 7.82
C LYS A 508 63.16 -54.78 8.15
N ALA A 509 62.04 -55.16 7.56
CA ALA A 509 61.53 -56.52 7.59
C ALA A 509 61.85 -57.23 6.26
N ASP A 510 63.14 -57.30 5.92
CA ASP A 510 63.59 -58.11 4.79
C ASP A 510 63.16 -59.57 5.01
N PRO A 511 62.76 -60.32 3.96
CA PRO A 511 62.31 -61.71 4.10
C PRO A 511 63.31 -62.62 4.83
N ASP A 512 64.57 -62.22 4.88
CA ASP A 512 65.69 -62.99 5.44
C ASP A 512 65.93 -62.73 6.95
N ARG A 513 65.13 -61.87 7.59
CA ARG A 513 65.28 -61.57 9.02
C ARG A 513 64.77 -62.72 9.90
N LEU A 514 65.68 -63.36 10.63
CA LEU A 514 65.42 -64.56 11.43
C LEU A 514 64.93 -64.27 12.86
N GLU A 515 65.25 -63.09 13.40
CA GLU A 515 64.93 -62.72 14.78
C GLU A 515 64.18 -61.39 14.86
N CYS A 516 63.31 -61.28 15.87
CA CYS A 516 62.68 -60.00 16.19
C CYS A 516 63.75 -59.01 16.73
N PRO A 517 63.55 -57.68 16.59
CA PRO A 517 64.49 -56.67 17.06
C PRO A 517 64.98 -56.90 18.48
N LYS A 518 64.08 -57.30 19.39
CA LYS A 518 64.45 -57.61 20.77
C LYS A 518 65.43 -58.78 20.88
N CYS A 519 65.17 -59.91 20.22
CA CYS A 519 66.11 -61.04 20.25
C CYS A 519 67.46 -60.70 19.60
N VAL A 520 67.47 -59.85 18.57
CA VAL A 520 68.73 -59.34 17.99
C VAL A 520 69.48 -58.49 19.01
N SER A 521 68.82 -57.52 19.65
CA SER A 521 69.44 -56.66 20.66
C SER A 521 69.88 -57.42 21.92
N ASP A 522 69.07 -58.37 22.41
CA ASP A 522 69.42 -59.24 23.52
C ASP A 522 70.68 -60.07 23.15
N ARG A 523 70.72 -60.62 21.94
CA ARG A 523 71.88 -61.37 21.41
C ARG A 523 73.13 -60.50 21.24
N GLU A 524 72.98 -59.25 20.82
CA GLU A 524 74.08 -58.26 20.72
C GLU A 524 74.57 -57.84 22.10
N GLN A 525 73.67 -57.61 23.07
CA GLN A 525 74.04 -57.27 24.45
C GLN A 525 74.74 -58.42 25.17
N GLU A 526 74.34 -59.65 24.89
CA GLU A 526 74.98 -60.86 25.41
C GLU A 526 76.21 -61.30 24.59
N ASP A 527 76.60 -60.52 23.57
CA ASP A 527 77.75 -60.75 22.67
C ASP A 527 77.79 -62.18 22.08
N LEU A 528 76.62 -62.73 21.78
CA LEU A 528 76.44 -64.13 21.34
C LEU A 528 76.80 -64.36 19.86
N GLY A 529 77.32 -63.34 19.16
CA GLY A 529 77.71 -63.41 17.75
C GLY A 529 76.52 -63.56 16.78
N LEU A 530 76.80 -63.72 15.48
CA LEU A 530 75.79 -63.88 14.43
C LEU A 530 74.94 -65.14 14.66
N LEU A 531 73.60 -65.03 14.50
CA LEU A 531 72.70 -66.17 14.60
C LEU A 531 73.00 -67.15 13.48
N VAL A 532 73.46 -68.35 13.84
CA VAL A 532 73.70 -69.44 12.90
C VAL A 532 72.56 -70.44 13.01
N LEU A 533 71.80 -70.60 11.92
CA LEU A 533 70.74 -71.59 11.87
C LEU A 533 71.31 -73.02 11.87
N PRO A 534 70.64 -73.99 12.53
CA PRO A 534 71.06 -75.38 12.51
C PRO A 534 70.92 -75.95 11.09
N VAL A 535 72.02 -76.53 10.61
CA VAL A 535 72.08 -77.21 9.31
C VAL A 535 71.04 -78.33 9.28
N PRO A 536 70.14 -78.36 8.27
CA PRO A 536 69.24 -79.48 8.08
C PRO A 536 70.01 -80.80 8.01
N SER A 537 69.63 -81.74 8.87
CA SER A 537 70.19 -83.09 8.86
C SER A 537 69.84 -83.80 7.54
N ARG A 538 70.63 -84.82 7.19
CA ARG A 538 70.35 -85.65 6.01
C ARG A 538 68.95 -86.28 6.06
N ARG A 539 68.45 -86.60 7.26
CA ARG A 539 67.10 -87.14 7.46
C ARG A 539 66.02 -86.11 7.17
N GLU A 540 66.18 -84.88 7.64
CA GLU A 540 65.27 -83.77 7.33
C GLU A 540 65.26 -83.45 5.82
N LEU A 541 66.43 -83.41 5.17
CA LEU A 541 66.55 -83.14 3.72
C LEU A 541 65.85 -84.20 2.87
N VAL A 542 65.93 -85.48 3.27
CA VAL A 542 65.24 -86.58 2.58
C VAL A 542 63.73 -86.53 2.84
N ALA A 543 63.30 -86.22 4.07
CA ALA A 543 61.88 -86.07 4.40
C ALA A 543 61.23 -84.93 3.59
N ALA A 544 61.94 -83.82 3.38
CA ALA A 544 61.48 -82.69 2.59
C ALA A 544 61.27 -83.00 1.10
N LEU A 545 61.88 -84.06 0.56
CA LEU A 545 61.65 -84.51 -0.82
C LEU A 545 60.28 -85.20 -0.99
N VAL A 546 59.69 -85.68 0.10
CA VAL A 546 58.44 -86.46 0.10
C VAL A 546 57.26 -85.63 0.60
N SER A 547 57.48 -84.71 1.53
CA SER A 547 56.45 -83.82 2.08
C SER A 547 57.04 -82.46 2.47
N THR A 548 56.28 -81.39 2.26
CA THR A 548 56.66 -80.04 2.70
C THR A 548 56.89 -80.02 4.22
N PRO A 549 58.10 -79.63 4.69
CA PRO A 549 58.39 -79.60 6.12
C PRO A 549 57.51 -78.59 6.87
N ASP A 550 57.07 -78.96 8.08
CA ASP A 550 56.33 -78.09 9.01
C ASP A 550 57.26 -77.09 9.74
N ASP A 551 58.40 -76.78 9.13
CA ASP A 551 59.36 -75.80 9.62
C ASP A 551 59.20 -74.51 8.79
N PRO A 552 58.66 -73.43 9.37
CA PRO A 552 58.44 -72.17 8.65
C PRO A 552 59.75 -71.51 8.17
N TRP A 553 60.91 -71.99 8.64
CA TRP A 553 62.24 -71.53 8.24
C TRP A 553 62.99 -72.51 7.36
N TRP A 554 62.34 -73.58 6.87
CA TRP A 554 62.99 -74.65 6.13
C TRP A 554 63.88 -74.15 4.99
N GLU A 555 63.32 -73.35 4.08
CA GLU A 555 64.06 -72.83 2.92
C GLU A 555 65.25 -71.97 3.34
N VAL A 556 65.07 -71.15 4.39
CA VAL A 556 66.13 -70.27 4.91
C VAL A 556 67.21 -71.08 5.63
N ARG A 557 66.88 -72.13 6.38
CA ARG A 557 67.85 -73.08 6.97
C ARG A 557 68.66 -73.79 5.90
N VAL A 558 68.01 -74.24 4.81
CA VAL A 558 68.68 -74.89 3.68
C VAL A 558 69.63 -73.91 2.98
N LEU A 559 69.21 -72.67 2.75
CA LEU A 559 70.05 -71.63 2.16
C LEU A 559 71.21 -71.23 3.07
N HIS A 560 70.93 -71.01 4.36
CA HIS A 560 71.92 -70.66 5.37
C HIS A 560 73.00 -71.75 5.50
N ALA A 561 72.60 -73.03 5.47
CA ALA A 561 73.55 -74.14 5.47
C ALA A 561 74.45 -74.19 4.22
N LYS A 562 73.97 -73.70 3.07
CA LYS A 562 74.79 -73.57 1.85
C LYS A 562 75.78 -72.40 1.95
N LEU A 563 75.35 -71.28 2.50
CA LEU A 563 76.18 -70.07 2.64
C LEU A 563 77.21 -70.18 3.77
N TYR A 564 76.85 -70.86 4.87
CA TYR A 564 77.70 -71.08 6.04
C TYR A 564 77.90 -72.59 6.29
N PRO A 565 78.64 -73.30 5.41
CA PRO A 565 78.88 -74.71 5.58
C PRO A 565 79.69 -74.94 6.86
N ALA A 566 79.19 -75.80 7.74
CA ALA A 566 79.87 -76.18 8.98
C ALA A 566 81.21 -76.87 8.68
N ARG A 567 82.28 -76.10 8.50
CA ARG A 567 83.64 -76.63 8.39
C ARG A 567 84.13 -76.98 9.79
N GLY A 568 84.05 -78.27 10.11
CA GLY A 568 84.83 -78.89 11.19
C GLY A 568 84.33 -78.69 12.62
N ARG A 569 83.22 -79.36 12.98
CA ARG A 569 83.04 -79.86 14.35
C ARG A 569 83.16 -81.38 14.33
N ARG A 570 84.32 -81.88 14.79
CA ARG A 570 84.37 -83.22 15.41
C ARG A 570 83.57 -83.15 16.70
N VAL A 571 82.87 -84.25 17.00
CA VAL A 571 81.99 -84.47 18.17
C VAL A 571 82.56 -83.87 19.44
#